data_AF-A0A544TQM8-F1
#
_entry.id   AF-A0A544TQM8-F1
#
_cell.length_a   1.000
_cell.length_b   1.000
_cell.length_c   1.000
_cell.angle_alpha   90.00
_cell.angle_beta   90.00
_cell.angle_gamma   90.00
#
_symmetry.space_group_name_H-M   'P 1'
#
loop_
_entity.id
_entity.type
_entity.pdbx_description
1 polymer ?
#
loop_
_entity_poly.entity_id
_entity_poly.type
_entity_poly.pdbx_seq_one_letter_code
_entity_poly.pdbx_strand_id
1 'polypeptide(L)'
;MNAITLGILLFLSVSTGGVLAWFISKLFFNSEVALSLLCGGFLVGLLANDIFPNALKIYGSFGVTLGILIGYLFFLVLKDSFHSSTPLKTSIFLLMLAMFLHTIPLSITIGNLLEDSTFGGTVTASTILHHLPEGFALTSAVLSQGEKLWRLFVCFIGLSVFFSIFIWIGHHLNLTIKSQSVLVGVSIGLIASTSIKEFILHNIRAVPLKLFLLYILSGYVLSNLFHFFL
;
A
#
# COMPACT_ATOMS: atom_id res chain seq x y z
N MET A 1 -19.52 -2.95 11.67
CA MET A 1 -19.54 -2.25 10.35
C MET A 1 -19.74 -3.29 9.26
N ASN A 2 -20.42 -2.95 8.16
CA ASN A 2 -20.62 -3.90 7.04
C ASN A 2 -19.52 -3.72 5.98
N ALA A 3 -19.20 -4.75 5.19
CA ALA A 3 -18.17 -4.73 4.15
C ALA A 3 -18.31 -3.55 3.17
N ILE A 4 -19.54 -3.19 2.82
CA ILE A 4 -19.84 -2.05 1.93
C ILE A 4 -19.40 -0.71 2.57
N THR A 5 -19.66 -0.53 3.87
CA THR A 5 -19.26 0.69 4.59
C THR A 5 -17.74 0.83 4.64
N LEU A 6 -17.03 -0.29 4.79
CA LEU A 6 -15.58 -0.37 4.74
C LEU A 6 -15.03 -0.03 3.35
N GLY A 7 -15.66 -0.53 2.29
CA GLY A 7 -15.34 -0.15 0.92
C GLY A 7 -15.44 1.34 0.67
N ILE A 8 -16.57 1.95 1.06
CA ILE A 8 -16.78 3.40 0.93
C ILE A 8 -15.70 4.19 1.67
N LEU A 9 -15.35 3.76 2.90
CA LEU A 9 -14.28 4.40 3.67
C LEU A 9 -12.91 4.23 3.02
N LEU A 10 -12.61 3.06 2.43
CA LEU A 10 -11.40 2.87 1.64
C LEU A 10 -11.39 3.83 0.44
N PHE A 11 -12.48 3.91 -0.32
CA PHE A 11 -12.57 4.80 -1.48
C PHE A 11 -12.29 6.25 -1.09
N LEU A 12 -12.87 6.72 0.02
CA LEU A 12 -12.61 8.05 0.55
C LEU A 12 -11.14 8.21 0.97
N SER A 13 -10.57 7.20 1.63
CA SER A 13 -9.17 7.22 2.05
C SER A 13 -8.20 7.31 0.86
N VAL A 14 -8.29 6.40 -0.13
CA VAL A 14 -7.43 6.46 -1.32
C VAL A 14 -7.67 7.75 -2.12
N SER A 15 -8.90 8.26 -2.17
CA SER A 15 -9.20 9.52 -2.86
C SER A 15 -8.57 10.72 -2.16
N THR A 16 -8.64 10.79 -0.83
CA THR A 16 -7.99 11.86 -0.05
C THR A 16 -6.46 11.81 -0.21
N GLY A 17 -5.87 10.61 -0.17
CA GLY A 17 -4.46 10.40 -0.49
C GLY A 17 -4.09 10.89 -1.89
N GLY A 18 -4.94 10.62 -2.88
CA GLY A 18 -4.74 11.09 -4.25
C GLY A 18 -4.83 12.61 -4.39
N VAL A 19 -5.78 13.25 -3.73
CA VAL A 19 -5.87 14.73 -3.69
C VAL A 19 -4.62 15.34 -3.06
N LEU A 20 -4.11 14.74 -1.97
CA LEU A 20 -2.87 15.18 -1.33
C LEU A 20 -1.67 15.04 -2.27
N ALA A 21 -1.55 13.92 -2.98
CA ALA A 21 -0.51 13.72 -3.99
C ALA A 21 -0.56 14.77 -5.11
N TRP A 22 -1.77 15.08 -5.60
CA TRP A 22 -1.96 16.11 -6.62
C TRP A 22 -1.59 17.52 -6.13
N PHE A 23 -1.85 17.84 -4.86
CA PHE A 23 -1.43 19.11 -4.28
C PHE A 23 0.10 19.17 -4.12
N ILE A 24 0.70 18.09 -3.62
CA ILE A 24 2.16 17.97 -3.44
C ILE A 24 2.88 18.00 -4.80
N SER A 25 2.34 17.37 -5.85
CA SER A 25 2.96 17.39 -7.18
C SER A 25 3.08 18.80 -7.76
N LYS A 26 2.10 19.67 -7.47
CA LYS A 26 2.14 21.09 -7.84
C LYS A 26 3.21 21.87 -7.09
N LEU A 27 3.51 21.49 -5.85
CA LEU A 27 4.56 22.12 -5.03
C LEU A 27 5.97 21.68 -5.46
N PHE A 28 6.16 20.43 -5.90
CA PHE A 28 7.46 19.83 -6.25
C PHE A 28 7.81 19.84 -7.75
N PHE A 29 7.37 20.85 -8.49
CA PHE A 29 7.74 21.09 -9.91
C PHE A 29 7.59 19.87 -10.85
N ASN A 30 6.61 18.99 -10.60
CA ASN A 30 6.34 17.81 -11.43
C ASN A 30 7.54 16.85 -11.65
N SER A 31 8.52 16.80 -10.74
CA SER A 31 9.61 15.84 -10.87
C SER A 31 9.11 14.42 -10.56
N GLU A 32 9.00 13.61 -11.62
CA GLU A 32 8.58 12.19 -11.57
C GLU A 32 9.39 11.39 -10.55
N VAL A 33 10.71 11.61 -10.57
CA VAL A 33 11.68 10.98 -9.69
C VAL A 33 11.48 11.40 -8.23
N ALA A 34 11.21 12.69 -7.98
CA ALA A 34 10.98 13.19 -6.63
C ALA A 34 9.72 12.59 -6.00
N LEU A 35 8.62 12.56 -6.77
CA LEU A 35 7.36 11.97 -6.33
C LEU A 35 7.50 10.46 -6.06
N SER A 36 8.23 9.74 -6.91
CA SER A 36 8.50 8.32 -6.72
C SER A 36 9.31 8.04 -5.44
N LEU A 37 10.40 8.79 -5.20
CA LEU A 37 11.24 8.63 -4.01
C LEU A 37 10.52 9.03 -2.72
N LEU A 38 9.71 10.10 -2.76
CA LEU A 38 8.88 10.51 -1.63
C LEU A 38 7.83 9.45 -1.30
N CYS A 39 7.16 8.90 -2.31
CA CYS A 39 6.24 7.78 -2.16
C CYS A 39 6.92 6.55 -1.53
N GLY A 40 8.08 6.14 -2.05
CA GLY A 40 8.84 5.02 -1.53
C GLY A 40 9.23 5.22 -0.06
N GLY A 41 9.71 6.41 0.30
CA GLY A 41 10.03 6.77 1.69
C GLY A 41 8.80 6.75 2.61
N PHE A 42 7.65 7.21 2.11
CA PHE A 42 6.39 7.21 2.86
C PHE A 42 5.87 5.80 3.15
N LEU A 43 5.82 4.93 2.14
CA LEU A 43 5.37 3.55 2.31
C LEU A 43 6.33 2.74 3.20
N VAL A 44 7.64 2.92 3.04
CA VAL A 44 8.64 2.27 3.91
C VAL A 44 8.51 2.76 5.35
N GLY A 45 8.29 4.06 5.56
CA GLY A 45 8.05 4.61 6.90
C GLY A 45 6.84 3.98 7.57
N LEU A 46 5.74 3.84 6.83
CA LEU A 46 4.49 3.33 7.39
C LEU A 46 4.60 1.84 7.74
N LEU A 47 5.26 1.07 6.88
CA LEU A 47 5.59 -0.32 7.17
C LEU A 47 6.46 -0.44 8.41
N ALA A 48 7.52 0.36 8.53
CA ALA A 48 8.49 0.26 9.61
C ALA A 48 7.92 0.70 10.97
N ASN A 49 7.06 1.71 10.97
CA ASN A 49 6.63 2.37 12.21
C ASN A 49 5.27 1.86 12.71
N ASP A 50 4.39 1.41 11.82
CA ASP A 50 3.03 0.99 12.19
C ASP A 50 2.78 -0.48 11.85
N ILE A 51 2.71 -0.82 10.55
CA ILE A 51 2.17 -2.12 10.11
C ILE A 51 3.02 -3.29 10.60
N PHE A 52 4.33 -3.26 10.37
CA PHE A 52 5.21 -4.36 10.74
C PHE A 52 5.30 -4.57 12.26
N PRO A 53 5.58 -3.55 13.10
CA PRO A 53 5.64 -3.75 14.54
C PRO A 53 4.28 -4.16 15.13
N ASN A 54 3.17 -3.63 14.62
CA ASN A 54 1.84 -4.01 15.09
C ASN A 54 1.49 -5.46 14.69
N ALA A 55 1.82 -5.87 13.46
CA ALA A 55 1.63 -7.24 13.01
C ALA A 55 2.42 -8.24 13.89
N LEU A 56 3.67 -7.91 14.25
CA LEU A 56 4.46 -8.75 15.15
C LEU A 56 3.85 -8.86 16.56
N LYS A 57 3.28 -7.76 17.08
CA LYS A 57 2.62 -7.74 18.40
C LYS A 57 1.35 -8.60 18.42
N ILE A 58 0.52 -8.51 17.38
CA ILE A 58 -0.78 -9.20 17.32
C ILE A 58 -0.62 -10.68 16.96
N TYR A 59 0.22 -10.97 15.96
CA TYR A 59 0.25 -12.28 15.30
C TYR A 59 1.48 -13.13 15.62
N GLY A 60 2.48 -12.55 16.28
CA GLY A 60 3.77 -13.20 16.52
C GLY A 60 4.67 -13.23 15.28
N SER A 61 5.95 -13.52 15.49
CA SER A 61 6.98 -13.35 14.45
C SER A 61 6.98 -14.44 13.37
N PHE A 62 6.70 -15.69 13.74
CA PHE A 62 6.87 -16.82 12.81
C PHE A 62 5.96 -16.74 11.58
N GLY A 63 4.66 -16.53 11.79
CA GLY A 63 3.72 -16.48 10.68
C GLY A 63 3.88 -15.22 9.82
N VAL A 64 4.17 -14.07 10.44
CA VAL A 64 4.44 -12.81 9.73
C VAL A 64 5.68 -12.94 8.85
N THR A 65 6.79 -13.48 9.37
CA THR A 65 8.03 -13.67 8.60
C THR A 65 7.85 -14.67 7.45
N LEU A 66 7.14 -15.77 7.67
CA LEU A 66 6.77 -16.71 6.61
C LEU A 66 5.92 -16.02 5.52
N GLY A 67 4.92 -15.25 5.94
CA GLY A 67 4.09 -14.47 5.03
C GLY A 67 4.90 -13.48 4.20
N ILE A 68 5.82 -12.74 4.81
CA ILE A 68 6.70 -11.79 4.11
C ILE A 68 7.53 -12.50 3.04
N LEU A 69 8.09 -13.67 3.37
CA LEU A 69 8.83 -14.47 2.40
C LEU A 69 7.95 -14.88 1.21
N ILE A 70 6.72 -15.35 1.47
CA ILE A 70 5.75 -15.71 0.42
C ILE A 70 5.39 -14.49 -0.42
N GLY A 71 5.11 -13.34 0.20
CA GLY A 71 4.80 -12.09 -0.49
C GLY A 71 5.96 -11.63 -1.38
N TYR A 72 7.21 -11.76 -0.92
CA TYR A 72 8.39 -11.47 -1.72
C TYR A 72 8.53 -12.41 -2.92
N LEU A 73 8.33 -13.73 -2.73
CA LEU A 73 8.36 -14.70 -3.83
C LEU A 73 7.27 -14.40 -4.87
N PHE A 74 6.07 -14.04 -4.40
CA PHE A 74 4.98 -13.66 -5.29
C PHE A 74 5.30 -12.39 -6.08
N PHE A 75 5.92 -11.39 -5.44
CA PHE A 75 6.42 -10.21 -6.15
C PHE A 75 7.43 -10.57 -7.26
N LEU A 76 8.36 -11.50 -7.02
CA LEU A 76 9.30 -11.94 -8.06
C LEU A 76 8.58 -12.56 -9.25
N VAL A 77 7.60 -13.45 -9.00
CA VAL A 77 6.81 -14.07 -10.07
C VAL A 77 6.05 -13.03 -10.88
N LEU A 78 5.43 -12.03 -10.22
CA LEU A 78 4.75 -10.93 -10.91
C LEU A 78 5.73 -10.13 -11.78
N LYS A 79 6.89 -9.77 -11.24
CA LYS A 79 7.90 -8.99 -11.97
C LYS A 79 8.38 -9.71 -13.23
N ASP A 80 8.64 -11.01 -13.13
CA ASP A 80 9.15 -11.81 -14.25
C ASP A 80 8.06 -12.07 -15.30
N SER A 81 6.81 -12.28 -14.86
CA SER A 81 5.66 -12.51 -15.76
C SER A 81 5.28 -11.26 -16.57
N PHE A 82 5.54 -10.06 -16.04
CA PHE A 82 5.17 -8.79 -16.67
C PHE A 82 6.38 -7.99 -17.20
N HIS A 83 7.46 -8.68 -17.59
CA HIS A 83 8.58 -8.05 -18.32
C HIS A 83 8.10 -7.41 -19.62
N SER A 84 7.99 -6.07 -19.63
CA SER A 84 7.78 -5.29 -20.85
C SER A 84 9.07 -4.59 -21.27
N SER A 85 9.21 -4.36 -22.57
CA SER A 85 10.36 -3.70 -23.22
C SER A 85 10.51 -2.21 -22.89
N THR A 86 9.60 -1.61 -22.11
CA THR A 86 9.73 -0.21 -21.64
C THR A 86 9.63 -0.12 -20.11
N PRO A 87 10.71 0.29 -19.41
CA PRO A 87 10.83 0.15 -17.95
C PRO A 87 9.86 1.01 -17.13
N LEU A 88 9.49 2.21 -17.60
CA LEU A 88 8.62 3.13 -16.83
C LEU A 88 7.14 2.73 -16.86
N LYS A 89 6.55 2.42 -18.03
CA LYS A 89 5.11 2.06 -18.14
C LYS A 89 4.79 0.76 -17.40
N THR A 90 5.75 -0.16 -17.31
CA THR A 90 5.63 -1.39 -16.53
C THR A 90 5.49 -1.12 -15.03
N SER A 91 6.08 -0.04 -14.52
CA SER A 91 6.13 0.23 -13.08
C SER A 91 4.76 0.62 -12.49
N ILE A 92 3.93 1.43 -13.17
CA ILE A 92 2.55 1.73 -12.70
C ILE A 92 1.67 0.49 -12.74
N PHE A 93 1.76 -0.31 -13.80
CA PHE A 93 0.92 -1.49 -13.92
C PHE A 93 1.27 -2.52 -12.83
N LEU A 94 2.57 -2.79 -12.63
CA LEU A 94 3.05 -3.63 -11.53
C LEU A 94 2.65 -3.09 -10.16
N LEU A 95 2.73 -1.77 -9.96
CA LEU A 95 2.26 -1.12 -8.75
C LEU A 95 0.77 -1.36 -8.52
N MET A 96 -0.06 -1.03 -9.51
CA MET A 96 -1.52 -1.20 -9.43
C MET A 96 -1.86 -2.65 -9.13
N LEU A 97 -1.25 -3.58 -9.86
CA LEU A 97 -1.47 -5.01 -9.66
C LEU A 97 -1.04 -5.47 -8.26
N ALA A 98 0.12 -5.05 -7.77
CA ALA A 98 0.56 -5.35 -6.42
C ALA A 98 -0.34 -4.69 -5.35
N MET A 99 -0.92 -3.53 -5.65
CA MET A 99 -1.93 -2.89 -4.79
C MET A 99 -3.21 -3.74 -4.70
N PHE A 100 -3.72 -4.22 -5.83
CA PHE A 100 -4.84 -5.17 -5.84
C PHE A 100 -4.51 -6.51 -5.16
N LEU A 101 -3.29 -7.00 -5.28
CA LEU A 101 -2.94 -8.32 -4.75
C LEU A 101 -2.66 -8.29 -3.24
N HIS A 102 -2.05 -7.23 -2.71
CA HIS A 102 -1.84 -7.12 -1.27
C HIS A 102 -3.15 -6.79 -0.52
N THR A 103 -4.13 -6.14 -1.18
CA THR A 103 -5.43 -5.85 -0.56
C THR A 103 -6.24 -7.12 -0.33
N ILE A 104 -6.00 -8.21 -1.07
CA ILE A 104 -6.70 -9.50 -0.86
C ILE A 104 -6.43 -10.08 0.54
N PRO A 105 -5.18 -10.42 0.93
CA PRO A 105 -4.92 -10.99 2.26
C PRO A 105 -5.37 -10.06 3.40
N LEU A 106 -5.20 -8.75 3.22
CA LEU A 106 -5.60 -7.73 4.20
C LEU A 106 -7.13 -7.71 4.40
N SER A 107 -7.89 -7.62 3.30
CA SER A 107 -9.36 -7.62 3.31
C SER A 107 -9.94 -8.87 3.94
N ILE A 108 -9.39 -10.04 3.60
CA ILE A 108 -9.81 -11.32 4.18
C ILE A 108 -9.57 -11.33 5.70
N THR A 109 -8.41 -10.85 6.13
CA THR A 109 -8.07 -10.78 7.57
C THR A 109 -9.01 -9.85 8.32
N ILE A 110 -9.32 -8.68 7.77
CA ILE A 110 -10.27 -7.71 8.35
C ILE A 110 -11.68 -8.30 8.41
N GLY A 111 -12.12 -8.96 7.34
CA GLY A 111 -13.40 -9.65 7.31
C GLY A 111 -13.54 -10.64 8.46
N ASN A 112 -12.48 -11.38 8.77
CA ASN A 112 -12.45 -12.34 9.87
C ASN A 112 -12.54 -11.71 11.26
N LEU A 113 -12.16 -10.43 11.39
CA LEU A 113 -12.15 -9.68 12.66
C LEU A 113 -13.42 -8.83 12.87
N LEU A 114 -14.34 -8.80 11.91
CA LEU A 114 -15.53 -7.93 11.94
C LEU A 114 -16.50 -8.23 13.10
N GLU A 115 -16.58 -9.48 13.54
CA GLU A 115 -17.45 -9.91 14.65
C GLU A 115 -16.80 -9.66 16.02
N ASP A 116 -15.51 -9.37 16.06
CA ASP A 116 -14.75 -9.21 17.31
C ASP A 116 -14.81 -7.75 17.80
N SER A 117 -15.76 -7.46 18.70
CA SER A 117 -16.18 -6.09 19.08
C SER A 117 -15.09 -5.17 19.65
N THR A 118 -13.99 -5.72 20.17
CA THR A 118 -12.87 -4.93 20.73
C THR A 118 -11.71 -4.74 19.75
N PHE A 119 -11.51 -5.70 18.85
CA PHE A 119 -10.40 -5.73 17.90
C PHE A 119 -10.78 -5.14 16.53
N GLY A 120 -12.04 -5.30 16.11
CA GLY A 120 -12.52 -4.87 14.80
C GLY A 120 -12.45 -3.37 14.59
N GLY A 121 -12.75 -2.55 15.62
CA GLY A 121 -12.83 -1.08 15.47
C GLY A 121 -11.49 -0.39 15.25
N THR A 122 -10.48 -0.73 16.05
CA THR A 122 -9.13 -0.14 15.99
C THR A 122 -8.35 -0.63 14.76
N VAL A 123 -8.43 -1.93 14.45
CA VAL A 123 -7.81 -2.51 13.24
C VAL A 123 -8.43 -1.93 11.97
N THR A 124 -9.75 -1.71 11.97
CA THR A 124 -10.46 -1.06 10.85
C THR A 124 -10.00 0.37 10.62
N ALA A 125 -9.91 1.19 11.67
CA ALA A 125 -9.49 2.58 11.55
C ALA A 125 -8.04 2.70 11.05
N SER A 126 -7.13 1.89 11.59
CA SER A 126 -5.73 1.80 11.13
C SER A 126 -5.64 1.35 9.68
N THR A 127 -6.43 0.36 9.26
CA THR A 127 -6.44 -0.09 7.86
C THR A 127 -6.99 0.99 6.92
N ILE A 128 -8.07 1.67 7.30
CA ILE A 128 -8.62 2.75 6.46
C ILE A 128 -7.55 3.84 6.29
N LEU A 129 -6.85 4.23 7.36
CA LEU A 129 -5.85 5.28 7.31
C LEU A 129 -4.57 4.85 6.57
N HIS A 130 -4.21 3.56 6.55
CA HIS A 130 -3.16 3.00 5.69
C HIS A 130 -3.46 3.25 4.20
N HIS A 131 -4.70 3.09 3.74
CA HIS A 131 -5.02 3.24 2.33
C HIS A 131 -4.85 4.69 1.80
N LEU A 132 -4.70 5.68 2.67
CA LEU A 132 -4.41 7.06 2.25
C LEU A 132 -3.04 7.14 1.54
N PRO A 133 -1.94 6.61 2.13
CA PRO A 133 -0.67 6.40 1.45
C PRO A 133 -0.71 5.67 0.12
N GLU A 134 -1.57 4.68 -0.02
CA GLU A 134 -1.70 3.98 -1.30
C GLU A 134 -2.35 4.88 -2.37
N GLY A 135 -3.36 5.65 -1.98
CA GLY A 135 -3.96 6.69 -2.82
C GLY A 135 -2.94 7.74 -3.26
N PHE A 136 -2.09 8.15 -2.33
CA PHE A 136 -0.97 9.05 -2.59
C PHE A 136 0.03 8.43 -3.58
N ALA A 137 0.41 7.17 -3.36
CA ALA A 137 1.37 6.44 -4.16
C ALA A 137 0.89 6.25 -5.62
N LEU A 138 -0.33 5.74 -5.80
CA LEU A 138 -0.93 5.51 -7.12
C LEU A 138 -1.08 6.82 -7.89
N THR A 139 -1.53 7.88 -7.22
CA THR A 139 -1.71 9.18 -7.88
C THR A 139 -0.38 9.81 -8.25
N SER A 140 0.61 9.74 -7.36
CA SER A 140 1.97 10.21 -7.63
C SER A 140 2.56 9.50 -8.85
N ALA A 141 2.39 8.18 -8.94
CA ALA A 141 2.88 7.38 -10.07
C ALA A 141 2.17 7.72 -11.38
N VAL A 142 0.84 7.89 -11.38
CA VAL A 142 0.09 8.28 -12.59
C VAL A 142 0.43 9.70 -13.05
N LEU A 143 0.54 10.64 -12.11
CA LEU A 143 0.97 12.01 -12.40
C LEU A 143 2.38 12.02 -12.97
N SER A 144 3.26 11.16 -12.46
CA SER A 144 4.63 11.01 -12.94
C SER A 144 4.76 10.30 -14.29
N GLN A 145 3.66 10.01 -14.99
CA GLN A 145 3.70 9.50 -16.37
C GLN A 145 2.86 10.35 -17.32
N GLY A 146 2.32 11.48 -16.84
CA GLY A 146 1.40 12.31 -17.60
C GLY A 146 0.09 11.60 -17.97
N GLU A 147 -0.26 10.54 -17.25
CA GLU A 147 -1.45 9.74 -17.52
C GLU A 147 -2.73 10.41 -16.99
N LYS A 148 -3.87 10.07 -17.59
CA LYS A 148 -5.14 10.75 -17.29
C LYS A 148 -5.67 10.37 -15.90
N LEU A 149 -6.03 11.38 -15.09
CA LEU A 149 -6.60 11.21 -13.75
C LEU A 149 -7.87 10.34 -13.71
N TRP A 150 -8.65 10.26 -14.80
CA TRP A 150 -9.81 9.37 -14.86
C TRP A 150 -9.46 7.89 -14.66
N ARG A 151 -8.26 7.44 -15.09
CA ARG A 151 -7.80 6.08 -14.84
C ARG A 151 -7.61 5.79 -13.35
N LEU A 152 -7.18 6.78 -12.56
CA LEU A 152 -7.10 6.67 -11.10
C LEU A 152 -8.47 6.53 -10.48
N PHE A 153 -9.44 7.32 -10.93
CA PHE A 153 -10.80 7.26 -10.40
C PHE A 153 -11.42 5.87 -10.58
N VAL A 154 -11.27 5.29 -11.78
CA VAL A 154 -11.70 3.91 -12.06
C VAL A 154 -10.92 2.91 -11.21
N CYS A 155 -9.61 3.09 -11.05
CA CYS A 155 -8.76 2.24 -10.21
C CYS A 155 -9.20 2.27 -8.74
N PHE A 156 -9.53 3.43 -8.18
CA PHE A 156 -9.97 3.59 -6.79
C PHE A 156 -11.34 2.95 -6.56
N ILE A 157 -12.28 3.10 -7.50
CA ILE A 157 -13.56 2.36 -7.46
C ILE A 157 -13.29 0.85 -7.49
N GLY A 158 -12.42 0.40 -8.39
CA GLY A 158 -12.03 -1.01 -8.51
C GLY A 158 -11.47 -1.55 -7.19
N LEU A 159 -10.49 -0.85 -6.59
CA LEU A 159 -9.90 -1.19 -5.29
C LEU A 159 -10.95 -1.28 -4.19
N SER A 160 -11.86 -0.31 -4.10
CA SER A 160 -12.94 -0.29 -3.11
C SER A 160 -13.91 -1.47 -3.26
N VAL A 161 -14.32 -1.79 -4.50
CA VAL A 161 -15.21 -2.93 -4.77
C VAL A 161 -14.50 -4.23 -4.42
N PHE A 162 -13.24 -4.38 -4.86
CA PHE A 162 -12.44 -5.57 -4.61
C PHE A 162 -12.23 -5.80 -3.11
N PHE A 163 -11.85 -4.75 -2.38
CA PHE A 163 -11.73 -4.76 -0.92
C PHE A 163 -13.02 -5.20 -0.22
N SER A 164 -14.17 -4.64 -0.63
CA SER A 164 -15.47 -5.01 -0.07
C SER A 164 -15.80 -6.49 -0.28
N ILE A 165 -15.53 -7.02 -1.48
CA ILE A 165 -15.77 -8.43 -1.81
C ILE A 165 -14.92 -9.33 -0.92
N PHE A 166 -13.63 -9.05 -0.77
CA PHE A 166 -12.75 -9.90 0.04
C PHE A 166 -12.96 -9.77 1.54
N ILE A 167 -13.45 -8.62 2.03
CA ILE A 167 -13.95 -8.51 3.41
C ILE A 167 -15.16 -9.43 3.60
N TRP A 168 -16.12 -9.38 2.68
CA TRP A 168 -17.30 -10.23 2.75
C TRP A 168 -16.92 -11.72 2.73
N ILE A 169 -15.98 -12.11 1.87
CA ILE A 169 -15.41 -13.48 1.87
C ILE A 169 -14.76 -13.78 3.22
N GLY A 170 -13.90 -12.90 3.72
CA GLY A 170 -13.18 -13.07 4.99
C GLY A 170 -14.08 -13.26 6.20
N HIS A 171 -15.23 -12.58 6.21
CA HIS A 171 -16.27 -12.72 7.24
C HIS A 171 -16.91 -14.11 7.26
N HIS A 172 -16.93 -14.82 6.13
CA HIS A 172 -17.50 -16.16 6.03
C HIS A 172 -16.43 -17.26 6.18
N LEU A 173 -15.16 -16.88 6.25
CA LEU A 173 -14.08 -17.82 6.55
C LEU A 173 -13.88 -17.89 8.07
N ASN A 174 -13.44 -19.02 8.58
CA ASN A 174 -13.00 -19.15 9.98
C ASN A 174 -11.49 -19.34 10.00
N LEU A 175 -10.76 -18.22 9.87
CA LEU A 175 -9.31 -18.25 9.81
C LEU A 175 -8.71 -18.29 11.21
N THR A 176 -7.81 -19.25 11.42
CA THR A 176 -6.98 -19.27 12.62
C THR A 176 -6.05 -18.05 12.66
N ILE A 177 -5.62 -17.67 13.87
CA ILE A 177 -4.63 -16.59 14.07
C ILE A 177 -3.34 -16.84 13.25
N LYS A 178 -2.95 -18.12 13.08
CA LYS A 178 -1.80 -18.53 12.27
C LYS A 178 -2.02 -18.23 10.78
N SER A 179 -3.19 -18.55 10.22
CA SER A 179 -3.49 -18.20 8.83
C SER A 179 -3.55 -16.68 8.61
N GLN A 180 -4.17 -15.94 9.54
CA GLN A 180 -4.22 -14.47 9.48
C GLN A 180 -2.81 -13.87 9.53
N SER A 181 -1.92 -14.39 10.38
CA SER A 181 -0.52 -13.94 10.48
C SER A 181 0.24 -14.06 9.17
N VAL A 182 0.03 -15.15 8.43
CA VAL A 182 0.65 -15.39 7.13
C VAL A 182 0.07 -14.44 6.08
N LEU A 183 -1.26 -14.24 6.06
CA LEU A 183 -1.92 -13.32 5.14
C LEU A 183 -1.42 -11.88 5.33
N VAL A 184 -1.38 -11.38 6.56
CA VAL A 184 -0.84 -10.05 6.87
C VAL A 184 0.63 -9.95 6.47
N GLY A 185 1.42 -11.00 6.74
CA GLY A 185 2.82 -11.07 6.29
C GLY A 185 2.95 -11.00 4.76
N VAL A 186 2.08 -11.67 4.00
CA VAL A 186 2.06 -11.60 2.53
C VAL A 186 1.80 -10.17 2.06
N SER A 187 0.84 -9.47 2.66
CA SER A 187 0.58 -8.06 2.34
C SER A 187 1.79 -7.18 2.61
N ILE A 188 2.44 -7.33 3.78
CA ILE A 188 3.67 -6.60 4.14
C ILE A 188 4.77 -6.88 3.12
N GLY A 189 4.99 -8.15 2.76
CA GLY A 189 6.00 -8.56 1.79
C GLY A 189 5.79 -7.92 0.42
N LEU A 190 4.55 -7.87 -0.07
CA LEU A 190 4.22 -7.25 -1.35
C LEU A 190 4.47 -5.74 -1.34
N ILE A 191 3.96 -5.02 -0.34
CA ILE A 191 4.14 -3.56 -0.23
C ILE A 191 5.63 -3.21 -0.05
N ALA A 192 6.35 -3.94 0.80
CA ALA A 192 7.78 -3.70 1.03
C ALA A 192 8.59 -3.91 -0.26
N SER A 193 8.30 -4.98 -0.99
CA SER A 193 9.01 -5.34 -2.22
C SER A 193 8.80 -4.29 -3.31
N THR A 194 7.55 -3.85 -3.53
CA THR A 194 7.25 -2.79 -4.51
C THR A 194 7.85 -1.45 -4.09
N SER A 195 7.68 -1.05 -2.84
CA SER A 195 8.22 0.21 -2.30
C SER A 195 9.74 0.31 -2.50
N ILE A 196 10.46 -0.74 -2.14
CA ILE A 196 11.93 -0.76 -2.23
C ILE A 196 12.39 -0.89 -3.69
N LYS A 197 11.88 -1.86 -4.44
CA LYS A 197 12.42 -2.15 -5.79
C LYS A 197 11.93 -1.18 -6.86
N GLU A 198 10.65 -0.82 -6.85
CA GLU A 198 10.05 -0.02 -7.92
C GLU A 198 10.19 1.49 -7.68
N PHE A 199 10.11 1.96 -6.43
CA PHE A 199 10.16 3.40 -6.16
C PHE A 199 11.55 3.88 -5.76
N ILE A 200 12.20 3.18 -4.83
CA ILE A 200 13.51 3.59 -4.30
C ILE A 200 14.63 3.16 -5.24
N LEU A 201 14.75 1.86 -5.49
CA LEU A 201 15.90 1.30 -6.20
C LEU A 201 15.92 1.67 -7.68
N HIS A 202 14.75 1.74 -8.33
CA HIS A 202 14.62 2.18 -9.72
C HIS A 202 15.17 3.60 -9.93
N ASN A 203 15.01 4.47 -8.94
CA ASN A 203 15.35 5.90 -9.03
C ASN A 203 16.67 6.28 -8.36
N ILE A 204 17.43 5.31 -7.83
CA ILE A 204 18.62 5.57 -7.00
C ILE A 204 19.74 6.34 -7.73
N ARG A 205 19.80 6.24 -9.06
CA ARG A 205 20.80 6.93 -9.90
C ARG A 205 20.23 8.14 -10.66
N ALA A 206 18.94 8.43 -10.51
CA ALA A 206 18.28 9.46 -11.29
C ALA A 206 18.52 10.88 -10.75
N VAL A 207 18.94 11.01 -9.49
CA VAL A 207 19.20 12.28 -8.80
C VAL A 207 20.49 12.19 -7.95
N PRO A 208 21.15 13.32 -7.65
CA PRO A 208 22.30 13.33 -6.74
C PRO A 208 21.90 12.83 -5.35
N LEU A 209 22.85 12.20 -4.65
CA LEU A 209 22.63 11.54 -3.34
C LEU A 209 21.94 12.46 -2.31
N LYS A 210 22.25 13.76 -2.29
CA LYS A 210 21.62 14.71 -1.37
C LYS A 210 20.11 14.85 -1.61
N LEU A 211 19.69 14.96 -2.88
CA LEU A 211 18.28 15.05 -3.24
C LEU A 211 17.57 13.71 -3.04
N PHE A 212 18.25 12.60 -3.37
CA PHE A 212 17.76 11.25 -3.11
C PHE A 212 17.38 11.07 -1.63
N LEU A 213 18.32 11.39 -0.73
CA LEU A 213 18.09 11.30 0.72
C LEU A 213 17.01 12.27 1.18
N LEU A 214 16.98 13.50 0.65
CA LEU A 214 15.97 14.49 1.02
C LEU A 214 14.55 14.02 0.69
N TYR A 215 14.33 13.42 -0.48
CA TYR A 215 13.01 12.93 -0.88
C TYR A 215 12.56 11.70 -0.09
N ILE A 216 13.45 10.74 0.17
CA ILE A 216 13.12 9.57 0.97
C ILE A 216 12.83 9.96 2.42
N LEU A 217 13.67 10.82 3.00
CA LEU A 217 13.50 11.29 4.38
C LEU A 217 12.24 12.15 4.52
N SER A 218 11.92 12.99 3.55
CA SER A 218 10.67 13.77 3.59
C SER A 218 9.45 12.85 3.53
N GLY A 219 9.47 11.82 2.69
CA GLY A 219 8.45 10.77 2.67
C GLY A 219 8.34 10.02 4.01
N TYR A 220 9.46 9.59 4.58
CA TYR A 220 9.48 8.91 5.87
C TYR A 220 8.96 9.80 7.02
N VAL A 221 9.34 11.08 7.04
CA VAL A 221 8.83 12.06 8.02
C VAL A 221 7.33 12.28 7.85
N LEU A 222 6.84 12.34 6.60
CA LEU A 222 5.41 12.42 6.32
C LEU A 222 4.69 11.20 6.92
N SER A 223 5.28 10.01 6.86
CA SER A 223 4.72 8.80 7.47
C SER A 223 4.62 8.90 8.99
N ASN A 224 5.62 9.47 9.65
CA ASN A 224 5.57 9.72 11.09
C ASN A 224 4.48 10.72 11.48
N LEU A 225 4.31 11.79 10.69
CA LEU A 225 3.21 12.73 10.92
C LEU A 225 1.87 12.01 10.82
N PHE A 226 1.69 11.16 9.80
CA PHE A 226 0.48 10.34 9.65
C PHE A 226 0.27 9.39 10.82
N HIS A 227 1.30 8.69 11.28
CA HIS A 227 1.21 7.84 12.47
C HIS A 227 0.83 8.64 13.71
N PHE A 228 1.30 9.88 13.89
CA PHE A 228 0.94 10.68 15.06
C PHE A 228 -0.55 11.07 15.10
N PHE A 229 -1.20 11.17 13.93
CA PHE A 229 -2.64 11.43 13.82
C PHE A 229 -3.50 10.16 13.91
N LEU A 230 -2.88 8.98 14.03
CA LEU A 230 -3.49 7.65 14.10
C LEU A 230 -3.57 7.15 15.54
#